data_AF-W4SCX8-F1
#
_entry.id   AF-W4SCX8-F1
#
_cell.length_a   1.000
_cell.length_b   1.000
_cell.length_c   1.000
_cell.angle_alpha   90.00
_cell.angle_beta   90.00
_cell.angle_gamma   90.00
#
_symmetry.space_group_name_H-M   'P 1'
#
loop_
_entity.id
_entity.type
_entity.pdbx_description
1 polymer ?
#
loop_
_entity_poly.entity_id
_entity_poly.type
_entity_poly.pdbx_seq_one_letter_code
_entity_poly.pdbx_strand_id
1 'polypeptide(L)' 'MPLVWADYWVIALDPDYQWAVVGEPDRKYLWILSRSPQMQRAQLEQLKRQATQMGYDLSPLIVAAPLR' A
#
# COMPACT_ATOMS: atom_id res chain seq x y z
N MET A 1 21.94 11.45 -13.89
CA MET A 1 20.46 11.54 -13.94
C MET A 1 19.90 10.35 -13.19
N PRO A 2 18.80 10.47 -12.42
CA PRO A 2 18.29 9.35 -11.63
C PRO A 2 17.84 8.21 -12.55
N LEU A 3 18.12 6.96 -12.16
CA LEU A 3 17.87 5.77 -12.98
C LEU A 3 16.40 5.32 -12.98
N VAL A 4 15.55 5.86 -12.09
CA VAL A 4 14.15 5.41 -11.94
C VAL A 4 13.25 6.62 -11.66
N TRP A 5 12.11 6.68 -12.36
CA TRP A 5 10.99 7.58 -12.10
C TRP A 5 9.77 6.69 -11.84
N ALA A 6 9.07 6.93 -10.73
CA ALA A 6 7.83 6.22 -10.42
C ALA A 6 6.79 7.25 -9.97
N ASP A 7 5.58 7.12 -10.49
CA ASP A 7 4.46 7.91 -10.02
C ASP A 7 4.15 7.52 -8.57
N TYR A 8 4.17 8.51 -7.67
CA TYR A 8 3.96 8.31 -6.24
C TYR A 8 2.64 8.97 -5.80
N TRP A 9 1.54 8.23 -5.94
CA TRP A 9 0.20 8.74 -5.69
C TRP A 9 -0.37 8.12 -4.42
N VAL A 10 -0.76 8.96 -3.45
CA VAL A 10 -1.49 8.49 -2.26
C VAL A 10 -2.94 8.23 -2.66
N ILE A 11 -3.31 6.96 -2.76
CA ILE A 11 -4.63 6.52 -3.23
C ILE A 11 -5.60 6.19 -2.09
N ALA A 12 -5.07 5.95 -0.89
CA ALA A 12 -5.85 5.85 0.33
C ALA A 12 -5.00 6.30 1.52
N LEU A 13 -5.65 6.94 2.50
CA LEU A 13 -4.97 7.52 3.65
C LEU A 13 -5.86 7.46 4.88
N ASP A 14 -5.24 7.11 6.00
CA ASP A 14 -5.85 7.18 7.33
C ASP A 14 -6.08 8.63 7.78
N PRO A 15 -7.21 8.98 8.42
CA PRO A 15 -7.44 10.33 8.95
C PRO A 15 -6.33 10.79 9.92
N ASP A 16 -5.79 9.87 10.71
CA ASP A 16 -4.72 10.13 11.68
C ASP A 16 -3.31 9.87 11.10
N TYR A 17 -3.21 9.66 9.78
CA TYR A 17 -1.97 9.42 9.04
C TYR A 17 -1.14 8.23 9.57
N GLN A 18 -1.80 7.23 10.20
CA GLN A 18 -1.11 6.06 10.73
C GLN A 18 -0.72 5.06 9.64
N TRP A 19 -1.45 5.05 8.52
CA TRP A 19 -1.15 4.25 7.35
C TRP A 19 -1.48 5.02 6.06
N ALA A 20 -0.82 4.64 4.98
CA ALA A 20 -1.09 5.15 3.64
C ALA A 20 -0.96 4.02 2.62
N VAL A 21 -1.79 4.07 1.59
CA VAL A 21 -1.65 3.24 0.40
C VAL A 21 -1.18 4.13 -0.74
N VAL A 22 -0.05 3.77 -1.31
CA VAL A 22 0.58 4.49 -2.42
C VAL A 22 0.58 3.58 -3.62
N GLY A 23 0.26 4.12 -4.78
CA GLY A 23 0.38 3.41 -6.05
C GLY A 23 0.66 4.37 -7.19
N GLU A 24 0.45 3.85 -8.40
CA GLU A 24 0.59 4.61 -9.64
C GLU A 24 -0.64 4.42 -10.54
N PRO A 25 -0.84 5.29 -11.55
CA PRO A 25 -1.97 5.21 -12.49
C PRO A 25 -2.03 3.90 -13.28
N ASP A 26 -0.87 3.36 -13.66
CA ASP A 26 -0.72 2.10 -14.40
C ASP A 26 -1.00 0.85 -13.55
N ARG A 27 -1.13 1.01 -12.23
CA ARG A 27 -1.43 -0.02 -11.24
C ARG A 27 -0.43 -1.19 -11.16
N LYS A 28 0.80 -1.03 -11.69
CA LYS A 28 1.83 -2.08 -11.61
C LYS A 28 2.54 -2.06 -10.27
N TYR A 29 2.62 -0.89 -9.62
CA TYR A 29 3.20 -0.75 -8.31
C TYR A 29 2.19 -0.32 -7.24
N LEU A 30 2.33 -0.92 -6.07
CA LEU A 30 1.54 -0.65 -4.87
C LEU A 30 2.43 -0.80 -3.63
N TRP A 31 2.32 0.16 -2.72
CA TRP A 31 2.94 0.11 -1.40
C TRP A 31 1.91 0.42 -0.33
N ILE A 32 1.91 -0.40 0.73
CA ILE A 32 1.14 -0.15 1.94
C ILE A 32 2.14 0.23 3.03
N LEU A 33 2.04 1.47 3.52
CA LEU A 33 2.96 2.06 4.47
C LEU A 33 2.26 2.22 5.82
N SER A 34 3.02 2.06 6.90
CA SER A 34 2.56 2.22 8.28
C SER A 34 3.59 3.01 9.08
N ARG A 35 3.11 3.92 9.93
CA ARG A 35 3.96 4.63 10.90
C ARG A 35 4.44 3.70 12.01
N SER A 36 3.66 2.67 12.32
CA SER A 36 4.01 1.62 13.29
C SER A 36 4.76 0.48 12.59
N PRO A 37 5.79 -0.13 13.22
CA PRO A 37 6.49 -1.30 12.69
C PRO A 37 5.60 -2.56 12.65
N GLN A 38 4.46 -2.54 13.33
CA GLN A 38 3.47 -3.61 13.34
C GLN A 38 2.10 -3.07 12.93
N MET A 39 1.44 -3.76 12.00
CA MET A 39 0.07 -3.46 11.58
C MET A 39 -0.86 -4.61 11.99
N GLN A 40 -2.10 -4.29 12.38
CA GLN A 40 -3.12 -5.31 12.63
C GLN A 40 -3.46 -6.05 11.34
N ARG A 41 -3.55 -7.38 11.41
CA ARG A 41 -3.86 -8.20 10.22
C ARG A 41 -5.19 -7.82 9.57
N ALA A 42 -6.21 -7.50 10.38
CA ALA A 42 -7.50 -7.04 9.88
C ALA A 42 -7.40 -5.73 9.06
N GLN A 43 -6.56 -4.80 9.50
CA GLN A 43 -6.30 -3.54 8.80
C GLN A 43 -5.65 -3.83 7.44
N LEU A 44 -4.61 -4.67 7.41
CA LEU A 44 -3.95 -5.02 6.15
C LEU A 44 -4.93 -5.67 5.16
N GLU A 45 -5.76 -6.60 5.61
CA GLU A 45 -6.76 -7.25 4.75
C GLU A 45 -7.84 -6.29 4.25
N GLN A 46 -8.21 -5.26 5.03
CA GLN A 46 -9.06 -4.19 4.55
C GLN A 46 -8.39 -3.38 3.44
N LEU A 47 -7.13 -2.99 3.62
CA LEU A 47 -6.38 -2.23 2.62
C LEU A 47 -6.14 -3.04 1.33
N LYS A 48 -5.86 -4.34 1.44
CA LYS A 48 -5.76 -5.25 0.30
C LYS A 48 -7.09 -5.29 -0.48
N ARG A 49 -8.22 -5.48 0.21
CA ARG A 49 -9.54 -5.50 -0.45
C ARG A 49 -9.82 -4.19 -1.19
N GLN A 50 -9.50 -3.05 -0.58
CA GLN A 50 -9.65 -1.75 -1.22
C GLN A 50 -8.76 -1.61 -2.46
N ALA A 51 -7.49 -2.03 -2.38
CA ALA A 51 -6.59 -2.02 -3.53
C ALA A 51 -7.06 -2.95 -4.65
N THR A 52 -7.58 -4.14 -4.34
CA THR A 52 -8.18 -5.04 -5.34
C THR A 52 -9.41 -4.43 -5.99
N GLN A 53 -10.28 -3.72 -5.24
CA GLN A 53 -11.42 -3.00 -5.80
C GLN A 53 -11.00 -1.84 -6.72
N MET A 54 -9.84 -1.23 -6.46
CA MET A 54 -9.22 -0.26 -7.35
C MET A 54 -8.54 -0.90 -8.59
N GLY A 55 -8.51 -2.23 -8.67
CA GLY A 55 -7.98 -2.99 -9.80
C GLY A 55 -6.47 -3.25 -9.76
N TYR A 56 -5.85 -3.23 -8.57
CA TYR A 56 -4.47 -3.68 -8.38
C TYR A 56 -4.40 -5.21 -8.26
N ASP A 57 -3.42 -5.82 -8.93
CA ASP A 57 -3.06 -7.22 -8.70
C ASP A 57 -2.14 -7.32 -7.48
N LEU A 58 -2.57 -8.06 -6.46
CA LEU A 58 -1.84 -8.24 -5.20
C LEU A 58 -1.07 -9.55 -5.13
N SER A 59 -1.11 -10.38 -6.19
CA SER A 59 -0.32 -11.60 -6.29
C SER A 59 1.18 -11.39 -6.02
N PRO A 60 1.83 -10.28 -6.49
CA PRO A 60 3.25 -10.03 -6.20
C PRO A 60 3.49 -9.31 -4.86
N LEU A 61 2.46 -9.08 -4.03
CA LEU A 61 2.59 -8.30 -2.80
C LEU A 61 3.44 -9.04 -1.76
N ILE A 62 4.54 -8.42 -1.33
CA ILE A 62 5.42 -8.93 -0.28
C ILE A 62 5.14 -8.20 1.03
N VAL A 63 4.89 -8.95 2.11
CA VAL A 63 4.74 -8.40 3.45
C VAL A 63 6.09 -8.42 4.15
N ALA A 64 6.71 -7.24 4.29
CA ALA A 64 8.04 -7.10 4.89
C ALA A 64 8.01 -6.86 6.42
N ALA A 65 6.85 -6.57 7.00
CA ALA A 65 6.69 -6.20 8.41
C ALA A 65 5.85 -7.22 9.19
N PRO A 66 6.13 -7.43 10.49
CA PRO A 66 5.33 -8.30 11.34
C PRO A 66 3.88 -7.78 11.48
N LEU A 67 2.93 -8.71 11.47
CA LEU A 67 1.51 -8.43 11.69
C LEU A 67 1.12 -8.83 13.11
N ARG A 68 0.22 -8.04 13.71
CA ARG A 68 -0.48 -8.40 14.94
C ARG A 68 -1.80 -9.08 14.65
#